data_AF-A0A968W0J4-F1
#
_entry.id   AF-A0A968W0J4-F1
#
_cell.length_a   1.000
_cell.length_b   1.000
_cell.length_c   1.000
_cell.angle_alpha   90.00
_cell.angle_beta   90.00
_cell.angle_gamma   90.00
#
_symmetry.space_group_name_H-M   'P 1'
#
loop_
_entity.id
_entity.type
_entity.pdbx_description
1 polymer ?
#
loop_
_entity_poly.entity_id
_entity_poly.type
_entity_poly.pdbx_seq_one_letter_code
_entity_poly.pdbx_strand_id
1 'polypeptide(L)' 'MIDKETGEPLIGATVYLDGLDLKTYTDFSGEFKFEGLMAGKYDISASMIAYKKNKLQKYEVKSREGDVVIELEDL' A
#
# COMPACT_ATOMS: atom_id res chain seq x y z
N MET A 1 5.54 1.16 -3.67
CA MET A 1 5.40 -0.29 -3.42
C MET A 1 6.48 -0.99 -4.20
N ILE A 2 7.19 -1.90 -3.54
CA ILE A 2 8.33 -2.59 -4.13
C ILE A 2 8.27 -4.09 -3.85
N ASP A 3 8.97 -4.83 -4.70
CA ASP A 3 9.39 -6.20 -4.45
C ASP A 3 10.39 -6.22 -3.29
N LYS A 4 10.19 -7.12 -2.33
CA LYS A 4 11.04 -7.20 -1.13
C LYS A 4 12.44 -7.73 -1.42
N GLU A 5 12.59 -8.58 -2.43
CA GLU A 5 13.87 -9.21 -2.76
C GLU A 5 14.69 -8.34 -3.72
N THR A 6 14.04 -7.80 -4.76
CA THR A 6 14.73 -7.04 -5.81
C THR A 6 14.72 -5.53 -5.57
N GLY A 7 13.79 -5.03 -4.76
CA GLY A 7 13.56 -3.60 -4.58
C GLY A 7 12.91 -2.92 -5.80
N GLU A 8 12.48 -3.70 -6.80
CA GLU A 8 11.85 -3.16 -8.01
C GLU A 8 10.42 -2.68 -7.74
N PRO A 9 9.95 -1.63 -8.44
CA PRO A 9 8.59 -1.14 -8.28
C PRO A 9 7.55 -2.16 -8.76
N LEU A 10 6.50 -2.36 -7.97
CA LEU A 10 5.41 -3.26 -8.32
C LEU A 10 4.26 -2.48 -8.93
N ILE A 11 3.99 -2.72 -10.21
CA ILE A 11 2.98 -2.03 -11.02
C ILE A 11 1.65 -2.79 -10.96
N GLY A 12 0.53 -2.08 -10.77
CA GLY A 12 -0.81 -2.67 -10.78
C GLY A 12 -1.15 -3.49 -9.53
N ALA A 13 -0.32 -3.42 -8.48
CA ALA A 13 -0.65 -3.98 -7.19
C ALA A 13 -1.83 -3.21 -6.58
N THR A 14 -2.71 -3.92 -5.89
CA THR A 14 -3.86 -3.30 -5.23
C THR A 14 -3.51 -2.95 -3.79
N VAL A 15 -3.82 -1.74 -3.37
CA VAL A 15 -3.67 -1.26 -1.98
C VAL A 15 -5.06 -0.99 -1.41
N TYR A 16 -5.30 -1.45 -0.20
CA TYR A 16 -6.57 -1.31 0.52
C TYR A 16 -6.35 -0.55 1.82
N LEU A 17 -7.30 0.34 2.15
CA LEU A 17 -7.47 0.83 3.52
C LEU A 17 -8.48 -0.06 4.22
N ASP A 18 -8.00 -1.02 5.01
CA ASP A 18 -8.86 -2.00 5.67
C ASP A 18 -9.87 -1.32 6.61
N GLY A 19 -11.10 -1.84 6.64
CA GLY A 19 -12.23 -1.20 7.32
C GLY A 19 -12.86 -0.02 6.57
N LEU A 20 -12.23 0.47 5.49
CA LEU A 20 -12.82 1.40 4.54
C LEU A 20 -12.99 0.66 3.21
N ASP A 21 -14.10 0.87 2.50
CA ASP A 21 -14.29 0.30 1.15
C ASP A 21 -13.49 1.11 0.10
N LEU A 22 -12.24 1.46 0.43
CA LEU A 22 -11.33 2.29 -0.35
C LEU A 22 -10.13 1.46 -0.78
N LYS A 23 -9.87 1.50 -2.08
CA LYS A 23 -8.68 0.89 -2.69
C LYS A 23 -8.11 1.78 -3.78
N THR A 24 -6.83 1.62 -4.02
CA THR A 24 -6.09 2.24 -5.11
C THR A 24 -5.15 1.22 -5.73
N TYR A 25 -4.50 1.61 -6.83
CA TYR A 25 -3.59 0.76 -7.57
C TYR A 25 -2.26 1.48 -7.74
N THR A 26 -1.18 0.70 -7.73
CA THR A 26 0.15 1.24 -7.96
C THR A 26 0.38 1.53 -9.45
N ASP A 27 1.08 2.64 -9.72
CA ASP A 27 1.44 3.06 -11.08
C ASP A 27 2.75 2.44 -11.57
N PHE A 28 3.31 2.95 -12.68
CA PHE A 28 4.55 2.47 -13.30
C PHE A 28 5.79 2.60 -12.41
N SER A 29 5.77 3.52 -11.43
CA SER A 29 6.83 3.73 -10.45
C SER A 29 6.54 2.97 -9.14
N GLY A 30 5.47 2.17 -9.10
CA GLY A 30 5.00 1.52 -7.88
C GLY A 30 4.36 2.49 -6.87
N GLU A 31 4.10 3.74 -7.27
CA GLU A 31 3.53 4.76 -6.40
C GLU A 31 2.02 4.61 -6.32
N PHE A 32 1.43 5.00 -5.18
CA PHE A 32 0.00 4.99 -4.97
C PHE A 32 -0.41 6.14 -4.06
N LYS A 33 -1.68 6.56 -4.15
CA LYS A 33 -2.20 7.68 -3.35
C LYS A 33 -3.64 7.42 -2.90
N PHE A 34 -3.92 7.82 -1.66
CA PHE A 34 -5.26 8.03 -1.13
C PHE A 34 -5.42 9.52 -0.80
N GLU A 35 -6.48 10.14 -1.30
CA GLU A 35 -6.75 11.56 -1.09
C GLU A 35 -7.94 11.75 -0.13
N GLY A 36 -7.92 12.87 0.60
CA GLY A 36 -9.03 13.23 1.49
C GLY A 36 -9.10 12.42 2.79
N LEU A 37 -8.03 11.73 3.19
CA LEU A 37 -7.98 11.03 4.47
C LEU A 37 -7.93 12.02 5.64
N MET A 38 -8.77 11.78 6.65
CA MET A 38 -8.69 12.52 7.90
C MET A 38 -7.51 12.02 8.74
N ALA A 39 -7.01 12.84 9.65
CA ALA A 39 -6.00 12.41 10.61
C ALA A 39 -6.54 11.24 11.44
N GLY A 40 -5.75 10.18 11.58
CA GLY A 40 -6.22 8.94 12.18
C GLY A 40 -5.31 7.75 11.91
N LYS A 41 -5.67 6.60 12.46
CA LYS A 41 -4.97 5.33 12.25
C LYS A 41 -5.73 4.51 11.23
N TYR A 42 -5.01 4.03 10.24
CA TYR A 42 -5.53 3.18 9.19
C TYR A 42 -4.74 1.89 9.15
N ASP A 43 -5.43 0.79 8.94
CA ASP A 43 -4.82 -0.48 8.60
C ASP A 43 -4.72 -0.54 7.07
N ILE A 44 -3.51 -0.76 6.55
CA ILE A 44 -3.25 -0.82 5.11
C ILE A 44 -2.87 -2.25 4.75
N SER A 45 -3.45 -2.78 3.68
CA SER A 45 -3.06 -4.07 3.12
C SER A 45 -2.81 -3.96 1.62
N ALA A 46 -2.03 -4.90 1.08
CA ALA A 46 -1.67 -4.92 -0.32
C ALA A 46 -1.71 -6.34 -0.88
N SER A 47 -2.07 -6.44 -2.17
CA SER A 47 -2.16 -7.71 -2.89
C SER A 47 -1.74 -7.56 -4.34
N MET A 48 -1.01 -8.55 -4.83
CA MET A 48 -0.62 -8.70 -6.23
C MET A 48 -0.61 -10.18 -6.60
N ILE A 49 -0.84 -10.51 -7.88
CA ILE A 49 -0.75 -11.88 -8.38
C ILE A 49 0.69 -12.36 -8.26
N ALA A 50 0.90 -13.61 -7.86
CA ALA A 50 2.21 -14.22 -7.59
C ALA A 50 2.96 -13.72 -6.35
N TYR A 51 2.38 -12.80 -5.57
CA TYR A 51 2.95 -12.35 -4.30
C TYR A 51 2.14 -12.86 -3.11
N LYS A 52 2.82 -13.05 -1.97
CA LYS A 52 2.13 -13.23 -0.69
C LYS A 52 1.32 -11.98 -0.38
N LYS A 53 0.10 -12.18 0.14
CA LYS A 53 -0.67 -11.07 0.70
C LYS A 53 0.14 -10.43 1.81
N ASN A 54 0.34 -9.12 1.72
CA ASN A 54 1.01 -8.41 2.80
C ASN A 54 0.17 -8.48 4.07
N LYS A 55 0.85 -8.53 5.21
CA LYS A 55 0.18 -8.38 6.50
C LYS A 55 -0.35 -6.94 6.63
N LEU A 56 -1.39 -6.78 7.43
CA LEU A 56 -1.93 -5.48 7.82
C LEU A 56 -0.80 -4.62 8.41
N GLN A 57 -0.51 -3.49 7.76
CA GLN A 57 0.41 -2.47 8.25
C GLN A 57 -0.39 -1.31 8.83
N LYS A 58 -0.05 -0.92 10.07
CA LYS A 58 -0.69 0.21 10.73
C LYS A 58 0.00 1.49 10.33
N TYR A 59 -0.75 2.38 9.69
CA TYR A 59 -0.29 3.70 9.33
C TYR A 59 -1.05 4.79 10.09
N GLU A 60 -0.33 5.78 10.60
CA GLU A 60 -0.92 6.91 11.31
C GLU A 60 -0.76 8.18 10.48
N VAL A 61 -1.88 8.69 9.97
CA VAL A 61 -1.95 9.98 9.29
C VAL A 61 -1.98 11.05 10.38
N LYS A 62 -0.82 11.68 10.63
CA LYS A 62 -0.65 12.74 11.65
C LYS A 62 -0.99 14.14 11.13
N SER A 63 -0.85 14.35 9.84
CA SER A 63 -1.04 15.64 9.14
C SER A 63 -1.61 15.38 7.74
N ARG A 64 -1.81 16.44 6.93
CA ARG A 64 -2.40 16.33 5.58
C ARG A 64 -1.59 15.46 4.60
N GLU A 65 -0.38 15.06 4.96
CA GLU A 65 0.56 14.31 4.14
C GLU A 65 1.26 13.24 4.98
N GLY A 66 1.60 12.13 4.32
CA GLY A 66 2.32 11.02 4.90
C GLY A 66 2.67 9.98 3.84
N ASP A 67 3.92 9.52 3.88
CA ASP A 67 4.45 8.49 2.98
C ASP A 67 4.50 7.13 3.70
N VAL A 68 4.22 6.07 2.95
CA VAL A 68 4.37 4.68 3.41
C VAL A 68 4.92 3.83 2.27
N VAL A 69 5.93 3.02 2.60
CA VAL A 69 6.48 2.03 1.67
C VAL A 69 5.92 0.67 2.06
N ILE A 70 5.34 -0.03 1.09
CA ILE A 70 4.85 -1.40 1.25
C ILE A 70 5.73 -2.30 0.38
N GLU A 71 6.23 -3.38 0.98
CA GLU A 71 7.11 -4.36 0.35
C GLU A 71 6.39 -5.71 0.26
N LEU A 72 6.25 -6.28 -0.94
CA LEU A 72 5.64 -7.60 -1.13
C LEU A 72 6.72 -8.67 -1.30
N GLU A 73 6.47 -9.85 -0.73
CA GLU A 73 7.34 -11.02 -0.87
C GLU A 73 6.70 -12.02 -1.84
N ASP A 74 7.50 -12.63 -2.71
CA ASP A 74 7.06 -13.71 -3.60
C ASP A 74 6.41 -14.88 -2.85
N LEU A 75 5.51 -15.58 -3.54
CA LEU A 75 4.73 -16.71 -3.00
C LEU A 75 5.60 -17.87 -2.51
#